data_AF-A0A099I9Q0-F1
#
_entry.id   AF-A0A099I9Q0-F1
#
_cell.length_a   1.000
_cell.length_b   1.000
_cell.length_c   1.000
_cell.angle_alpha   90.00
_cell.angle_beta   90.00
_cell.angle_gamma   90.00
#
_symmetry.space_group_name_H-M   'P 1'
#
loop_
_entity.id
_entity.type
_entity.pdbx_description
1 polymer ?
#
loop_
_entity_poly.entity_id
_entity_poly.type
_entity_poly.pdbx_seq_one_letter_code
_entity_poly.pdbx_strand_id
1 'polypeptide(L)'
;MKLRLFIMFALFPFLHATSYSAKLVSCSQDQIVLKSQDSEFRVSLFNTKITKEEGWQKTCELLEDATSIRFEIDPSSKIEEPVPVYLFADDKLVQEELMKQGHAYPMIRNPEYTYEKRLESAYDATQTMAKPAEVKTKSRPALVGPLYFGAALLLWLLMLLYMLHRRKKKQRTVEKEQTDAEAG
;
A
#
# COMPACT_ATOMS: atom_id res chain seq x y z
N MET A 1 -22.56 11.39 29.87
CA MET A 1 -21.57 10.28 29.83
C MET A 1 -21.25 9.75 28.41
N LYS A 2 -21.92 10.18 27.33
CA LYS A 2 -21.61 9.72 25.96
C LYS A 2 -20.47 10.47 25.26
N LEU A 3 -20.19 11.73 25.64
CA LEU A 3 -19.16 12.55 24.97
C LEU A 3 -17.72 12.11 25.31
N ARG A 4 -17.46 11.62 26.54
CA ARG A 4 -16.13 11.14 26.96
C ARG A 4 -15.69 9.85 26.26
N LEU A 5 -16.63 8.99 25.87
CA LEU A 5 -16.32 7.75 25.14
C LEU A 5 -15.87 8.03 23.70
N PHE A 6 -16.45 9.05 23.05
CA PHE A 6 -16.04 9.49 21.71
C PHE A 6 -14.63 10.10 21.68
N ILE A 7 -14.20 10.78 22.76
CA ILE A 7 -12.84 11.34 22.86
C ILE A 7 -11.79 10.22 22.98
N MET A 8 -12.08 9.14 23.72
CA MET A 8 -11.18 7.99 23.77
C MET A 8 -11.09 7.25 22.41
N PHE A 9 -12.19 7.13 21.67
CA PHE A 9 -12.15 6.54 20.33
C PHE A 9 -11.44 7.44 19.30
N ALA A 10 -11.51 8.76 19.48
CA ALA A 10 -10.78 9.72 18.65
C ALA A 10 -9.27 9.76 18.94
N LEU A 11 -8.84 9.40 20.16
CA LEU A 11 -7.43 9.24 20.53
C LEU A 11 -6.89 7.84 20.22
N PHE A 12 -7.76 6.83 20.07
CA PHE A 12 -7.37 5.46 19.69
C PHE A 12 -6.53 5.37 18.40
N PRO A 13 -6.82 6.11 17.30
CA PRO A 13 -5.93 6.12 16.14
C PRO A 13 -4.56 6.77 16.42
N PHE A 14 -4.42 7.58 17.47
CA PHE A 14 -3.13 8.18 17.87
C PHE A 14 -2.25 7.27 18.75
N LEU A 15 -2.76 6.11 19.21
CA LEU A 15 -1.93 5.10 19.88
C LEU A 15 -1.21 4.16 18.90
N HIS A 16 -1.49 4.26 17.60
CA HIS A 16 -0.82 3.45 16.58
C HIS A 16 0.51 4.13 16.24
N ALA A 17 1.61 3.45 16.57
CA ALA A 17 3.01 3.91 16.56
C ALA A 17 3.45 4.68 17.83
N THR A 18 3.37 4.03 18.99
CA THR A 18 4.14 4.48 20.15
C THR A 18 5.63 4.35 19.86
N SER A 19 6.30 5.49 19.67
CA SER A 19 7.75 5.57 19.52
C SER A 19 8.40 5.76 20.89
N TYR A 20 9.37 4.92 21.20
CA TYR A 20 10.12 4.96 22.46
C TYR A 20 11.56 5.42 22.19
N SER A 21 12.05 6.37 22.98
CA SER A 21 13.47 6.75 22.96
C SER A 21 14.32 5.68 23.66
N ALA A 22 15.47 5.38 23.08
CA ALA A 22 16.44 4.46 23.66
C ALA A 22 17.87 5.00 23.53
N LYS A 23 18.79 4.37 24.28
CA LYS A 23 20.23 4.51 24.10
C LYS A 23 20.82 3.15 23.72
N LEU A 24 21.84 3.16 22.87
CA LEU A 24 22.61 1.97 22.58
C LEU A 24 23.44 1.59 23.81
N VAL A 25 23.35 0.32 24.23
CA VAL A 25 24.23 -0.25 25.26
C VAL A 25 25.34 -1.06 24.61
N SER A 26 24.96 -1.93 23.66
CA SER A 26 25.90 -2.68 22.84
C SER A 26 25.28 -3.06 21.50
N CYS A 27 26.13 -3.17 20.48
CA CYS A 27 25.80 -3.76 19.19
C CYS A 27 26.91 -4.75 18.80
N SER A 28 26.52 -5.94 18.40
CA SER A 28 27.43 -6.99 17.93
C SER A 28 26.72 -7.88 16.90
N GLN A 29 27.42 -8.89 16.40
CA GLN A 29 26.85 -9.83 15.46
C GLN A 29 25.62 -10.53 16.07
N ASP A 30 24.48 -10.44 15.39
CA ASP A 30 23.20 -11.02 15.81
C ASP A 30 22.62 -10.48 17.13
N GLN A 31 23.15 -9.37 17.67
CA GLN A 31 22.70 -8.84 18.95
C GLN A 31 22.74 -7.31 19.02
N ILE A 32 21.61 -6.72 19.41
CA ILE A 32 21.48 -5.30 19.72
C ILE A 32 20.86 -5.18 21.11
N VAL A 33 21.51 -4.43 22.01
CA VAL A 33 21.01 -4.16 23.35
C VAL A 33 20.72 -2.68 23.48
N LEU A 34 19.47 -2.37 23.82
CA LEU A 34 19.00 -1.01 24.03
C LEU A 34 18.65 -0.79 25.49
N LYS A 35 18.81 0.45 25.93
CA LYS A 35 18.32 0.93 27.23
C LYS A 35 17.21 1.94 27.03
N SER A 36 16.05 1.69 27.63
CA SER A 36 14.93 2.65 27.69
C SER A 36 14.31 2.63 29.08
N GLN A 37 13.99 3.81 29.63
CA GLN A 37 13.36 3.96 30.96
C GLN A 37 14.03 3.08 32.05
N ASP A 38 15.37 3.06 32.05
CA ASP A 38 16.22 2.29 32.98
C ASP A 38 16.21 0.75 32.85
N SER A 39 15.52 0.21 31.84
CA SER A 39 15.57 -1.22 31.50
C SER A 39 16.47 -1.46 30.29
N GLU A 40 17.34 -2.46 30.38
CA GLU A 40 18.15 -2.98 29.27
C GLU A 40 17.49 -4.24 28.71
N PHE A 41 17.33 -4.29 27.40
CA PHE A 41 16.69 -5.42 26.73
C PHE A 41 17.29 -5.64 25.35
N ARG A 42 17.25 -6.90 24.91
CA ARG A 42 17.67 -7.29 23.57
C ARG A 42 16.57 -7.01 22.57
N VAL A 43 16.94 -6.46 21.42
CA VAL A 43 16.02 -6.22 20.31
C VAL A 43 16.44 -7.00 19.08
N SER A 44 15.44 -7.34 18.26
CA SER A 44 15.62 -7.88 16.92
C SER A 44 14.93 -6.96 15.91
N LEU A 45 15.46 -6.89 14.69
CA LEU A 45 14.84 -6.11 13.63
C LEU A 45 13.57 -6.83 13.13
N PHE A 46 12.40 -6.27 13.39
CA PHE A 46 11.13 -6.89 13.01
C PHE A 46 11.07 -7.13 11.50
N ASN A 47 10.59 -8.32 11.14
CA ASN A 47 10.40 -8.77 9.76
C ASN A 47 11.64 -8.60 8.86
N THR A 48 12.86 -8.53 9.41
CA THR A 48 14.05 -8.19 8.64
C THR A 48 15.16 -9.17 8.92
N LYS A 49 15.74 -9.73 7.87
CA LYS A 49 16.91 -10.61 7.98
C LYS A 49 18.13 -9.95 7.32
N ILE A 50 19.20 -9.82 8.10
CA ILE A 50 20.51 -9.36 7.64
C ILE A 50 21.22 -10.53 6.95
N THR A 51 21.79 -10.29 5.76
CA THR A 51 22.32 -11.36 4.88
C THR A 51 23.79 -11.71 5.14
N LYS A 52 24.57 -10.76 5.66
CA LYS A 52 26.04 -10.84 5.75
C LYS A 52 26.54 -10.14 7.01
N GLU A 53 27.75 -10.49 7.44
CA GLU A 53 28.46 -9.82 8.53
C GLU A 53 28.61 -8.30 8.30
N GLU A 54 28.86 -7.89 7.05
CA GLU A 54 28.90 -6.47 6.62
C GLU A 54 27.61 -5.72 7.00
N GLY A 55 26.45 -6.39 6.93
CA GLY A 55 25.17 -5.78 7.31
C GLY A 55 25.05 -5.55 8.81
N TRP A 56 25.63 -6.43 9.63
CA TRP A 56 25.72 -6.24 11.08
C TRP A 56 26.68 -5.11 11.43
N GLN A 57 27.85 -5.06 10.78
CA GLN A 57 28.78 -3.94 10.93
C GLN A 57 28.11 -2.62 10.59
N LYS A 58 27.37 -2.56 9.47
CA LYS A 58 26.66 -1.35 9.08
C LYS A 58 25.53 -0.98 10.04
N THR A 59 24.83 -1.97 10.57
CA THR A 59 23.80 -1.76 11.60
C THR A 59 24.41 -1.12 12.84
N CYS A 60 25.54 -1.63 13.32
CA CYS A 60 26.22 -1.09 14.48
C CYS A 60 26.78 0.31 14.22
N GLU A 61 27.41 0.55 13.06
CA GLU A 61 27.88 1.88 12.64
C GLU A 61 26.74 2.91 12.67
N LEU A 62 25.57 2.58 12.07
CA LEU A 62 24.40 3.45 12.07
C LEU A 62 23.88 3.78 13.47
N LEU A 63 24.02 2.85 14.42
CA LEU A 63 23.52 3.04 15.79
C LEU A 63 24.54 3.74 16.69
N GLU A 64 25.84 3.47 16.52
CA GLU A 64 26.93 4.09 17.27
C GLU A 64 27.12 5.55 16.89
N ASP A 65 26.97 5.89 15.61
CA ASP A 65 27.06 7.27 15.10
C ASP A 65 25.79 8.10 15.34
N ALA A 66 24.68 7.46 15.73
CA ALA A 66 23.40 8.13 15.89
C ALA A 66 23.39 9.09 17.08
N THR A 67 22.89 10.30 16.87
CA THR A 67 22.62 11.22 17.98
C THR A 67 21.36 10.82 18.75
N SER A 68 20.40 10.21 18.06
CA SER A 68 19.12 9.79 18.60
C SER A 68 18.73 8.39 18.13
N ILE A 69 18.36 7.53 19.08
CA ILE A 69 17.83 6.20 18.79
C ILE A 69 16.41 6.12 19.32
N ARG A 70 15.51 5.63 18.45
CA ARG A 70 14.12 5.32 18.81
C ARG A 70 13.72 3.97 18.26
N PHE A 71 12.76 3.34 18.90
CA PHE A 71 12.18 2.11 18.40
C PHE A 71 10.66 2.14 18.47
N GLU A 72 10.04 1.38 17.59
CA GLU A 72 8.59 1.18 17.50
C GLU A 72 8.30 -0.31 17.43
N ILE A 73 7.22 -0.74 18.10
CA ILE A 73 6.76 -2.12 18.09
C ILE A 73 5.57 -2.22 17.16
N ASP A 74 5.61 -3.14 16.19
CA ASP A 74 4.49 -3.35 15.30
C ASP A 74 3.28 -3.89 16.10
N PRO A 75 2.06 -3.36 15.91
CA PRO A 75 0.87 -3.85 16.61
C PRO A 75 0.57 -5.34 16.40
N SER A 76 1.04 -5.91 15.29
CA SER A 76 0.88 -7.34 14.97
C SER A 76 1.98 -8.23 15.54
N SER A 77 3.03 -7.65 16.13
CA SER A 77 4.16 -8.41 16.67
C SER A 77 3.84 -9.05 18.01
N LYS A 78 4.41 -10.23 18.26
CA LYS A 78 4.44 -10.82 19.60
C LYS A 78 5.58 -10.19 20.39
N ILE A 79 5.30 -9.73 21.59
CA ILE A 79 6.33 -9.18 22.48
C ILE A 79 7.02 -10.36 23.17
N GLU A 80 8.04 -10.88 22.52
CA GLU A 80 8.92 -11.96 23.00
C GLU A 80 10.39 -11.50 22.93
N GLU A 81 11.28 -12.05 23.77
CA GLU A 81 12.68 -11.63 23.79
C GLU A 81 13.51 -12.49 22.82
N PRO A 82 14.33 -11.91 21.91
CA PRO A 82 14.60 -10.47 21.72
C PRO A 82 13.42 -9.71 21.09
N VAL A 83 13.09 -8.55 21.65
CA VAL A 83 11.90 -7.77 21.30
C VAL A 83 11.96 -7.35 19.82
N PRO A 84 10.99 -7.75 18.99
CA PRO A 84 10.98 -7.37 17.59
C PRO A 84 10.56 -5.91 17.43
N VAL A 85 11.42 -5.09 16.82
CA VAL A 85 11.20 -3.64 16.68
C VAL A 85 11.51 -3.12 15.28
N TYR A 86 10.88 -2.01 14.92
CA TYR A 86 11.41 -1.08 13.94
C TYR A 86 12.38 -0.14 14.66
N LEU A 87 13.60 -0.04 14.15
CA LEU A 87 14.68 0.69 14.79
C LEU A 87 15.02 1.93 13.96
N PHE A 88 15.09 3.07 14.63
CA PHE A 88 15.38 4.36 14.02
C PHE A 88 16.66 4.95 14.60
N ALA A 89 17.54 5.39 13.71
CA ALA A 89 18.75 6.14 14.00
C ALA A 89 18.63 7.50 13.30
N ASP A 90 18.60 8.59 14.07
CA ASP A 90 18.43 9.96 13.55
C ASP A 90 17.25 10.09 12.56
N ASP A 91 16.09 9.58 13.00
CA ASP A 91 14.82 9.51 12.25
C ASP A 91 14.85 8.67 10.97
N LYS A 92 15.96 7.99 10.66
CA LYS A 92 16.07 7.04 9.56
C LYS A 92 15.78 5.63 10.04
N LEU A 93 14.93 4.92 9.30
CA LEU A 93 14.61 3.53 9.57
C LEU A 93 15.82 2.65 9.21
N VAL A 94 16.47 2.06 10.21
CA VAL A 94 17.69 1.26 10.03
C VAL A 94 17.46 0.13 9.04
N GLN A 95 16.32 -0.56 9.13
CA GLN A 95 15.96 -1.65 8.22
C GLN A 95 15.86 -1.21 6.76
N GLU A 96 15.34 -0.01 6.50
CA GLU A 96 15.24 0.54 5.15
C GLU A 96 16.63 0.80 4.57
N GLU A 97 17.53 1.39 5.37
CA GLU A 97 18.89 1.71 4.95
C GLU A 97 19.67 0.44 4.61
N LEU A 98 19.54 -0.60 5.44
CA LEU A 98 20.14 -1.90 5.17
C LEU A 98 19.60 -2.55 3.88
N MET A 99 18.30 -2.39 3.58
CA MET A 99 17.71 -2.92 2.34
C MET A 99 18.20 -2.16 1.09
N LYS A 100 18.29 -0.83 1.16
CA LYS A 100 18.84 0.00 0.07
C LYS A 100 20.29 -0.35 -0.26
N GLN A 101 21.06 -0.76 0.74
CA GLN A 101 22.45 -1.17 0.58
C GLN A 101 22.61 -2.67 0.25
N GLY A 102 21.51 -3.43 0.18
CA GLY A 102 21.55 -4.86 -0.14
C GLY A 102 22.09 -5.74 1.00
N HIS A 103 22.06 -5.24 2.23
CA HIS A 103 22.51 -5.93 3.42
C HIS A 103 21.40 -6.65 4.18
N ALA A 104 20.13 -6.39 3.83
CA ALA A 104 18.98 -7.02 4.46
C ALA A 104 17.80 -7.23 3.49
N TYR A 105 16.87 -8.10 3.86
CA TYR A 105 15.62 -8.35 3.14
C TYR A 105 14.44 -8.59 4.08
N PRO A 106 13.20 -8.27 3.65
CA PRO A 106 12.00 -8.56 4.44
C PRO A 106 11.72 -10.07 4.47
N MET A 107 11.41 -10.62 5.65
CA MET A 107 11.20 -12.06 5.82
C MET A 107 9.83 -12.52 5.30
N ILE A 108 8.79 -11.73 5.55
CA ILE A 108 7.39 -12.00 5.20
C ILE A 108 6.82 -10.74 4.57
N ARG A 109 6.16 -10.88 3.41
CA ARG A 109 5.40 -9.77 2.83
C ARG A 109 4.00 -9.74 3.42
N ASN A 110 3.71 -8.79 4.30
CA ASN A 110 2.40 -8.63 4.92
C ASN A 110 1.93 -7.17 4.84
N PRO A 111 0.87 -6.86 4.07
CA PRO A 111 0.39 -5.49 3.90
C PRO A 111 -0.14 -4.83 5.19
N GLU A 112 -0.41 -5.63 6.23
CA GLU A 112 -0.85 -5.14 7.54
C GLU A 112 0.32 -4.63 8.42
N TYR A 113 1.58 -4.89 8.05
CA TYR A 113 2.72 -4.38 8.80
C TYR A 113 2.94 -2.88 8.54
N THR A 114 3.27 -2.17 9.62
CA THR A 114 3.31 -0.70 9.66
C THR A 114 4.18 -0.09 8.56
N TYR A 115 5.36 -0.66 8.31
CA TYR A 115 6.32 -0.15 7.33
C TYR A 115 6.52 -1.04 6.10
N GLU A 116 5.61 -1.99 5.84
CA GLU A 116 5.76 -2.99 4.76
C GLU A 116 6.08 -2.33 3.41
N LYS A 117 5.24 -1.40 2.95
CA LYS A 117 5.39 -0.76 1.64
C LYS A 117 6.72 -0.01 1.51
N ARG A 118 7.20 0.58 2.61
CA ARG A 118 8.47 1.32 2.64
C ARG A 118 9.64 0.35 2.51
N LEU A 119 9.63 -0.75 3.26
CA LEU A 119 10.66 -1.79 3.20
C LEU A 119 10.66 -2.55 1.87
N GLU A 120 9.48 -2.90 1.34
CA GLU A 120 9.34 -3.53 0.02
C GLU A 120 9.94 -2.64 -1.07
N SER A 121 9.62 -1.34 -1.06
CA SER A 121 10.19 -0.39 -2.04
C SER A 121 11.71 -0.26 -1.96
N ALA A 122 12.27 -0.28 -0.75
CA ALA A 122 13.71 -0.22 -0.54
C ALA A 122 14.41 -1.49 -1.03
N TYR A 123 13.82 -2.66 -0.79
CA TYR A 123 14.36 -3.93 -1.23
C TYR A 123 14.27 -4.11 -2.75
N ASP A 124 13.10 -3.82 -3.34
CA ASP A 124 12.87 -3.99 -4.78
C ASP A 124 13.73 -3.02 -5.62
N ALA A 125 14.03 -1.82 -5.10
CA ALA A 125 14.97 -0.88 -5.73
C ALA A 125 16.38 -1.47 -5.86
N THR A 126 16.83 -2.25 -4.87
CA THR A 126 18.14 -2.91 -4.89
C THR A 126 18.16 -4.12 -5.82
N GLN A 127 17.05 -4.86 -5.93
CA GLN A 127 16.91 -6.02 -6.83
C GLN A 127 16.83 -5.63 -8.31
N THR A 128 16.38 -4.40 -8.62
CA THR A 128 16.15 -3.92 -10.00
C THR A 128 17.32 -3.15 -10.61
N MET A 129 18.56 -3.41 -10.18
CA MET A 129 19.78 -3.00 -10.89
C MET A 129 20.00 -3.75 -12.23
N ALA A 130 19.05 -4.58 -12.66
CA ALA A 130 18.70 -4.67 -14.07
C ALA A 130 17.53 -3.73 -14.30
N LYS A 131 17.77 -2.66 -15.08
CA LYS A 131 16.79 -1.68 -15.60
C LYS A 131 15.40 -2.30 -15.49
N PRO A 132 14.48 -1.78 -14.65
CA PRO A 132 13.21 -2.45 -14.43
C PRO A 132 12.66 -2.74 -15.81
N ALA A 133 12.55 -4.03 -16.14
CA ALA A 133 11.77 -4.40 -17.29
C ALA A 133 10.43 -3.80 -16.95
N GLU A 134 10.07 -2.71 -17.64
CA GLU A 134 8.81 -2.03 -17.47
C GLU A 134 7.81 -3.14 -17.29
N VAL A 135 7.23 -3.24 -16.10
CA VAL A 135 6.11 -4.14 -15.92
C VAL A 135 5.09 -3.51 -16.83
N LYS A 136 5.03 -4.03 -18.07
CA LYS A 136 3.86 -3.95 -18.91
C LYS A 136 2.82 -4.73 -18.14
N THR A 137 2.30 -4.12 -17.07
CA THR A 137 0.89 -4.13 -16.80
C THR A 137 0.33 -3.70 -18.13
N LYS A 138 -0.03 -4.71 -18.93
CA LYS A 138 -0.82 -4.52 -20.12
C LYS A 138 -2.11 -3.98 -19.55
N SER A 139 -2.14 -2.66 -19.33
CA SER A 139 -3.33 -1.95 -18.95
C SER A 139 -4.31 -2.38 -20.00
N ARG A 140 -5.36 -3.11 -19.58
CA ARG A 140 -6.47 -3.39 -20.48
C ARG A 140 -6.83 -2.02 -21.04
N PRO A 141 -6.77 -1.81 -22.37
CA PRO A 141 -6.81 -0.47 -22.91
C PRO A 141 -8.03 0.23 -22.32
N ALA A 142 -7.84 1.38 -21.68
CA ALA A 142 -8.92 2.14 -21.05
C ALA A 142 -10.06 2.50 -22.05
N LEU A 143 -9.83 2.23 -23.34
CA LEU A 143 -10.76 2.38 -24.44
C LEU A 143 -11.81 1.26 -24.59
N VAL A 144 -11.65 0.07 -23.99
CA VAL A 144 -12.63 -1.00 -24.21
C VAL A 144 -14.01 -0.63 -23.62
N GLY A 145 -14.03 0.02 -22.46
CA GLY A 145 -15.25 0.52 -21.82
C GLY A 145 -16.01 1.54 -22.69
N PRO A 146 -15.38 2.66 -23.10
CA PRO A 146 -15.99 3.63 -24.01
C PRO A 146 -16.47 3.03 -25.34
N LEU A 147 -15.76 2.03 -25.88
CA LEU A 147 -16.11 1.39 -27.15
C LEU A 147 -17.39 0.55 -27.05
N TYR A 148 -17.56 -0.22 -25.97
CA TYR A 148 -18.80 -0.95 -25.70
C TYR A 148 -19.99 0.00 -25.44
N PHE A 149 -19.76 1.09 -24.70
CA PHE A 149 -20.79 2.11 -24.49
C PHE A 149 -21.23 2.77 -25.80
N GLY A 150 -20.29 3.10 -26.70
CA GLY A 150 -20.59 3.64 -28.02
C GLY A 150 -21.40 2.66 -28.89
N ALA A 151 -21.03 1.38 -28.90
CA ALA A 151 -21.76 0.35 -29.65
C ALA A 151 -23.20 0.15 -29.12
N ALA A 152 -23.38 0.15 -27.79
CA ALA A 152 -24.70 0.06 -27.18
C ALA A 152 -25.59 1.27 -27.51
N LEU A 153 -25.01 2.49 -27.52
CA LEU A 153 -25.70 3.72 -27.90
C LEU A 153 -26.16 3.70 -29.36
N LEU A 154 -25.31 3.20 -30.27
CA LEU A 154 -25.64 3.05 -31.69
C LEU A 154 -26.81 2.08 -31.91
N LEU A 155 -26.80 0.93 -31.23
CA LEU A 155 -27.91 -0.03 -31.29
C LEU A 155 -29.22 0.57 -30.77
N TRP A 156 -29.16 1.35 -29.69
CA TRP A 156 -30.31 2.07 -29.16
C TRP A 156 -30.86 3.11 -30.14
N LEU A 157 -29.99 3.90 -30.77
CA LEU A 157 -30.39 4.89 -31.78
C LEU A 157 -31.05 4.23 -32.99
N LEU A 158 -30.49 3.12 -33.49
CA LEU A 158 -31.07 2.36 -34.60
C LEU A 158 -32.45 1.81 -34.26
N MET A 159 -32.62 1.26 -33.05
CA MET A 159 -33.92 0.77 -32.58
C MET A 159 -34.95 1.91 -32.48
N LEU A 160 -34.53 3.08 -32.01
CA LEU A 160 -35.39 4.26 -31.87
C LEU A 160 -35.81 4.82 -33.24
N LEU A 161 -34.87 4.90 -34.19
CA LEU A 161 -35.16 5.26 -35.59
C LEU A 161 -36.10 4.26 -36.26
N TYR A 162 -35.89 2.96 -36.05
CA TYR A 162 -36.77 1.92 -36.58
C TYR A 162 -38.20 2.05 -36.03
N MET A 163 -38.34 2.28 -34.72
CA MET A 163 -39.63 2.52 -34.07
C MET A 163 -40.33 3.76 -34.63
N LEU A 164 -39.62 4.88 -34.82
CA LEU A 164 -40.17 6.10 -35.41
C LEU A 164 -40.57 5.90 -36.88
N HIS A 165 -39.74 5.21 -37.67
CA HIS A 165 -40.06 4.90 -39.05
C HIS A 165 -41.29 3.99 -39.16
N ARG A 166 -41.41 3.00 -38.28
CA ARG A 166 -42.59 2.11 -38.22
C ARG A 166 -43.84 2.85 -37.79
N ARG A 167 -43.74 3.81 -36.85
CA ARG A 167 -44.86 4.69 -36.46
C ARG A 167 -45.29 5.61 -37.61
N LYS A 168 -44.35 6.26 -38.30
CA LYS A 168 -44.66 7.10 -39.48
C LYS A 168 -45.27 6.28 -40.62
N LYS A 169 -44.79 5.06 -40.85
CA LYS A 169 -45.36 4.16 -41.86
C LYS A 169 -46.80 3.78 -41.49
N LYS A 170 -47.06 3.42 -40.22
CA LYS A 170 -48.43 3.15 -39.75
C LYS A 170 -49.36 4.36 -39.88
N GLN A 171 -48.90 5.56 -39.52
CA GLN A 171 -49.69 6.79 -39.67
C GLN A 171 -50.02 7.09 -41.13
N ARG A 172 -49.04 6.97 -42.05
CA ARG A 172 -49.28 7.14 -43.49
C ARG A 172 -50.23 6.09 -44.09
N THR A 173 -50.24 4.86 -43.57
CA THR A 173 -51.18 3.83 -44.01
C THR A 173 -52.61 4.16 -43.56
N VAL A 174 -52.79 4.63 -42.32
CA VAL A 174 -54.10 5.01 -41.77
C VAL A 174 -54.66 6.27 -42.45
N GLU A 175 -53.82 7.28 -42.71
CA GLU A 175 -54.22 8.51 -43.40
C GLU A 175 -54.64 8.25 -44.86
N LYS A 176 -53.98 7.29 -45.53
CA LYS A 176 -54.35 6.85 -46.89
C LYS A 176 -55.66 6.05 -46.91
N GLU A 177 -55.88 5.20 -45.92
CA GLU A 177 -57.12 4.42 -45.78
C GLU A 177 -58.34 5.29 -45.44
N GLN A 178 -58.14 6.40 -44.72
CA GLN A 178 -59.20 7.40 -44.47
C GLN A 178 -59.49 8.29 -45.69
N THR A 179 -58.48 8.69 -46.46
CA THR A 179 -58.70 9.48 -47.69
C THR A 179 -59.35 8.67 -48.81
N ASP A 180 -59.05 7.37 -48.90
CA ASP A 180 -59.72 6.46 -49.86
C ASP A 180 -61.17 6.14 -49.44
N ALA A 181 -61.53 6.25 -48.15
CA ALA A 181 -62.89 6.02 -47.63
C ALA A 181 -63.82 7.25 -47.71
N GLU A 182 -63.29 8.48 -47.77
CA GLU A 182 -64.08 9.70 -48.02
C GLU A 182 -64.33 9.98 -49.52
N ALA A 183 -63.62 9.28 -50.41
CA ALA A 183 -63.68 9.48 -51.87
C ALA A 183 -64.56 8.45 -52.63
N GLY A 184 -65.26 7.55 -51.92
CA GLY A 184 -66.19 6.56 -52.48
C GLY A 184 -67.62 6.79 -52.01
#